data_AF-A0A0P7AGH4-F1
#
_entry.id   AF-A0A0P7AGH4-F1
#
_cell.length_a   1.000
_cell.length_b   1.000
_cell.length_c   1.000
_cell.angle_alpha   90.00
_cell.angle_beta   90.00
_cell.angle_gamma   90.00
#
_symmetry.space_group_name_H-M   'P 1'
#
loop_
_entity.id
_entity.type
_entity.pdbx_description
1 polymer ?
#
loop_
_entity_poly.entity_id
_entity_poly.type
_entity_poly.pdbx_seq_one_letter_code
_entity_poly.pdbx_strand_id
1 'polypeptide(L)'
;MEEVKTQSEIWPLLSKIPKKQLTQLVEGYGAYAANFKYIYFSMLGFPAIVLGYNLFFGGKSYPYSEARNIENTFAIILCIYLVCFLVLAGLIVAKMLKVKKALRHTAMQHRLNKKAVVKEFHNFVKASIGGPGLK
;
A
#
# COMPACT_ATOMS: atom_id res chain seq x y z
N MET A 1 -7.91 39.21 -5.21
CA MET A 1 -6.78 38.87 -4.33
C MET A 1 -7.18 37.60 -3.59
N GLU A 2 -6.72 36.43 -4.06
CA GLU A 2 -6.92 35.17 -3.33
C GLU A 2 -6.08 35.19 -2.06
N GLU A 3 -6.74 35.06 -0.91
CA GLU A 3 -6.07 34.95 0.40
C GLU A 3 -5.18 33.70 0.40
N VAL A 4 -3.87 33.92 0.41
CA VAL A 4 -2.87 32.87 0.60
C VAL A 4 -2.99 32.37 2.04
N LYS A 5 -3.87 31.40 2.29
CA LYS A 5 -3.99 30.74 3.59
C LYS A 5 -2.64 30.15 3.98
N THR A 6 -2.11 30.59 5.11
CA THR A 6 -0.83 30.11 5.64
C THR A 6 -0.93 28.62 5.96
N GLN A 7 0.17 27.87 5.77
CA GLN A 7 0.21 26.42 6.03
C GLN A 7 -0.29 26.03 7.44
N SER A 8 -0.24 26.96 8.41
CA SER A 8 -0.79 26.82 9.76
C SER A 8 -2.32 26.80 9.85
N GLU A 9 -3.03 27.47 8.93
CA GLU A 9 -4.50 27.45 8.88
C GLU A 9 -5.05 26.22 8.16
N ILE A 10 -4.29 25.70 7.19
CA ILE A 10 -4.67 24.51 6.43
C ILE A 10 -4.43 23.24 7.26
N TRP A 11 -3.34 23.21 8.05
CA TRP A 11 -2.94 22.06 8.87
C TRP A 11 -2.52 22.46 10.30
N PRO A 12 -3.49 22.80 11.18
CA PRO A 12 -3.22 23.35 12.52
C PRO A 12 -2.58 22.36 13.51
N LEU A 13 -2.69 21.04 13.31
CA LEU A 13 -2.06 20.04 14.18
C LEU A 13 -0.69 19.61 13.67
N LEU A 14 -0.48 19.57 12.35
CA LEU A 14 0.84 19.25 11.79
C LEU A 14 1.85 20.38 11.97
N SER A 15 1.40 21.64 11.96
CA SER A 15 2.26 22.81 12.20
C SER A 15 2.87 22.85 13.60
N LYS A 16 2.30 22.10 14.56
CA LYS A 16 2.83 21.95 15.93
C LYS A 16 3.92 20.88 16.05
N ILE A 17 4.17 20.10 14.99
CA ILE A 17 5.18 19.05 14.97
C ILE A 17 6.47 19.61 14.36
N PRO A 18 7.66 19.33 14.94
CA PRO A 18 8.93 19.78 14.39
C PRO A 18 9.10 19.33 12.93
N LYS A 19 9.48 20.24 12.03
CA LYS A 19 9.67 19.96 10.59
C LYS A 19 10.51 18.70 10.33
N LYS A 20 11.58 18.47 11.10
CA LYS A 20 12.43 17.26 10.97
C LYS A 20 11.65 15.96 11.20
N GLN A 21 10.76 15.91 12.19
CA GLN A 21 9.94 14.71 12.45
C GLN A 21 8.88 14.53 11.38
N LEU A 22 8.30 15.64 10.92
CA LEU A 22 7.32 15.62 9.84
C LEU A 22 7.93 15.09 8.53
N THR A 23 9.13 15.55 8.16
CA THR A 23 9.84 15.06 6.97
C THR A 23 10.10 13.56 7.05
N GLN A 24 10.57 13.05 8.20
CA GLN A 24 10.79 11.59 8.38
C GLN A 24 9.51 10.77 8.23
N LEU A 25 8.39 11.27 8.74
CA LEU A 25 7.08 10.63 8.61
C LEU A 25 6.59 10.62 7.16
N VAL A 26 6.81 11.73 6.45
CA VAL A 26 6.45 11.88 5.03
C VAL A 26 7.31 11.01 4.14
N GLU A 27 8.62 10.92 4.38
CA GLU A 27 9.53 9.99 3.68
C GLU A 27 9.15 8.53 3.92
N GLY A 28 8.85 8.17 5.18
CA GLY A 28 8.37 6.84 5.54
C GLY A 28 7.04 6.50 4.84
N TYR A 29 6.15 7.47 4.70
CA TYR A 29 4.91 7.31 3.93
C TYR A 29 5.18 7.23 2.43
N GLY A 30 6.10 8.02 1.87
CA GLY A 30 6.50 7.96 0.47
C GLY A 30 7.04 6.59 0.09
N ALA A 31 7.87 5.99 0.95
CA ALA A 31 8.32 4.61 0.78
C ALA A 31 7.17 3.59 0.81
N TYR A 32 6.15 3.81 1.64
CA TYR A 32 4.94 2.97 1.63
C TYR A 32 4.12 3.16 0.33
N ALA A 33 3.84 4.40 -0.06
CA ALA A 33 3.05 4.73 -1.23
C ALA A 33 3.70 4.23 -2.53
N ALA A 34 5.03 4.33 -2.65
CA ALA A 34 5.79 3.79 -3.77
C ALA A 34 5.64 2.26 -3.86
N ASN A 35 5.68 1.56 -2.71
CA ASN A 35 5.54 0.11 -2.70
C ASN A 35 4.11 -0.38 -2.96
N PHE A 36 3.11 0.45 -2.70
CA PHE A 36 1.70 0.10 -2.95
C PHE A 36 1.41 -0.14 -4.43
N LYS A 37 2.13 0.52 -5.34
CA LYS A 37 2.02 0.28 -6.79
C LYS A 37 2.32 -1.18 -7.16
N TYR A 38 3.30 -1.81 -6.49
CA TYR A 38 3.65 -3.21 -6.76
C TYR A 38 2.52 -4.17 -6.38
N ILE A 39 1.80 -3.91 -5.27
CA ILE A 39 0.60 -4.71 -4.94
C ILE A 39 -0.44 -4.58 -6.05
N TYR A 40 -0.64 -3.39 -6.60
CA TYR A 40 -1.60 -3.15 -7.66
C TYR A 40 -1.24 -3.92 -8.94
N PHE A 41 0.05 -3.89 -9.32
CA PHE A 41 0.56 -4.69 -10.44
C PHE A 41 0.41 -6.19 -10.19
N SER A 42 0.68 -6.67 -8.97
CA SER A 42 0.41 -8.06 -8.62
C SER A 42 -1.10 -8.38 -8.69
N MET A 43 -1.99 -7.52 -8.18
CA MET A 43 -3.43 -7.78 -8.30
C MET A 43 -3.89 -7.89 -9.75
N LEU A 44 -3.30 -7.12 -10.67
CA LEU A 44 -3.56 -7.23 -12.12
C LEU A 44 -2.89 -8.45 -12.77
N GLY A 45 -1.77 -8.93 -12.23
CA GLY A 45 -1.06 -10.11 -12.73
C GLY A 45 -1.86 -11.41 -12.56
N PHE A 46 -2.65 -11.53 -11.47
CA PHE A 46 -3.46 -12.72 -11.23
C PHE A 46 -4.48 -13.03 -12.34
N PRO A 47 -5.37 -12.10 -12.75
CA PRO A 47 -6.28 -12.36 -13.86
C PRO A 47 -5.54 -12.58 -15.19
N ALA A 48 -4.37 -11.97 -15.40
CA ALA A 48 -3.56 -12.25 -16.59
C ALA A 48 -3.07 -13.71 -16.63
N ILE A 49 -2.64 -14.27 -15.50
CA ILE A 49 -2.22 -15.68 -15.39
C ILE A 49 -3.41 -16.61 -15.69
N VAL A 50 -4.58 -16.32 -15.11
CA VAL A 50 -5.80 -17.13 -15.29
C VAL A 50 -6.31 -17.06 -16.74
N LEU A 51 -6.33 -15.87 -17.33
CA LEU A 51 -6.73 -15.69 -18.74
C LEU A 51 -5.73 -16.36 -19.68
N GLY A 52 -4.43 -16.26 -19.41
CA GLY A 52 -3.41 -16.98 -20.16
C GLY A 52 -3.67 -18.48 -20.14
N TYR A 53 -3.89 -19.06 -18.96
CA TYR A 53 -4.23 -20.48 -18.84
C TYR A 53 -5.46 -20.86 -19.67
N ASN A 54 -6.53 -20.06 -19.58
CA ASN A 54 -7.78 -20.32 -20.30
C ASN A 54 -7.61 -20.21 -21.82
N LEU A 55 -6.84 -19.23 -22.32
CA LEU A 55 -6.60 -19.05 -23.77
C LEU A 55 -5.71 -20.15 -24.36
N PHE A 56 -4.68 -20.60 -23.65
CA PHE A 56 -3.71 -21.56 -24.20
C PHE A 56 -4.16 -23.02 -24.04
N PHE A 57 -4.84 -23.34 -22.94
CA PHE A 57 -5.21 -24.71 -22.56
C PHE A 57 -6.72 -24.95 -22.54
N GLY A 58 -7.55 -23.91 -22.46
CA GLY A 58 -9.01 -24.03 -22.47
C GLY A 58 -9.52 -24.56 -23.82
N GLY A 59 -10.46 -25.50 -23.77
CA GLY A 59 -11.12 -26.07 -24.94
C GLY A 59 -10.30 -27.10 -25.73
N LYS A 60 -9.04 -27.36 -25.36
CA LYS A 60 -8.23 -28.41 -25.96
C LYS A 60 -8.39 -29.73 -25.21
N SER A 61 -8.60 -30.81 -25.96
CA SER A 61 -8.64 -32.16 -25.40
C SER A 61 -7.21 -32.69 -25.23
N TYR A 62 -6.81 -32.89 -23.99
CA TYR A 62 -5.53 -33.50 -23.64
C TYR A 62 -5.76 -34.91 -23.07
N PRO A 63 -4.83 -35.85 -23.28
CA PRO A 63 -4.86 -37.12 -22.57
C PRO A 63 -4.78 -36.87 -21.05
N TYR A 64 -5.40 -37.77 -20.27
CA TYR A 64 -5.60 -37.57 -18.83
C TYR A 64 -4.31 -37.26 -18.05
N SER A 65 -3.20 -37.92 -18.40
CA SER A 65 -1.89 -37.69 -17.80
C SER A 65 -1.36 -36.27 -18.06
N GLU A 66 -1.55 -35.74 -19.26
CA GLU A 66 -1.12 -34.39 -19.64
C GLU A 66 -2.00 -33.32 -19.00
N ALA A 67 -3.32 -33.51 -19.02
CA ALA A 67 -4.26 -32.60 -18.36
C ALA A 67 -3.94 -32.46 -16.87
N ARG A 68 -3.68 -33.59 -16.19
CA ARG A 68 -3.35 -33.60 -14.76
C ARG A 68 -2.00 -32.98 -14.46
N ASN A 69 -1.00 -33.15 -15.33
CA ASN A 69 0.28 -32.45 -15.20
C ASN A 69 0.11 -30.93 -15.36
N ILE A 70 -0.66 -30.49 -16.37
CA ILE A 70 -0.95 -29.07 -16.61
C ILE A 70 -1.65 -28.43 -15.40
N GLU A 71 -2.67 -29.10 -14.84
CA GLU A 71 -3.38 -28.64 -13.64
C GLU A 71 -2.46 -28.56 -12.42
N ASN A 72 -1.66 -29.60 -12.17
CA ASN A 72 -0.72 -29.61 -11.05
C ASN A 72 0.34 -28.50 -11.19
N THR A 73 0.93 -28.33 -12.37
CA THR A 73 1.90 -27.27 -12.62
C THR A 73 1.27 -25.90 -12.42
N PHE A 74 0.05 -25.69 -12.90
CA PHE A 74 -0.68 -24.44 -12.70
C PHE A 74 -0.99 -24.17 -11.23
N ALA A 75 -1.41 -25.18 -10.47
CA ALA A 75 -1.64 -25.08 -9.03
C ALA A 75 -0.36 -24.71 -8.26
N ILE A 76 0.80 -25.28 -8.64
CA ILE A 76 2.11 -24.93 -8.04
C ILE A 76 2.46 -23.47 -8.34
N ILE A 77 2.30 -23.02 -9.59
CA ILE A 77 2.55 -21.62 -9.98
C ILE A 77 1.66 -20.68 -9.17
N LEU A 78 0.36 -21.00 -9.03
CA LEU A 78 -0.57 -20.21 -8.22
C LEU A 78 -0.18 -20.18 -6.74
N CYS A 79 0.26 -21.30 -6.17
CA CYS A 79 0.74 -21.36 -4.79
C CYS A 79 1.96 -20.46 -4.58
N ILE A 80 2.98 -20.55 -5.45
CA ILE A 80 4.17 -19.70 -5.37
C ILE A 80 3.78 -18.22 -5.49
N TYR A 81 2.91 -17.91 -6.46
CA TYR A 81 2.40 -16.57 -6.67
C TYR A 81 1.72 -16.00 -5.42
N LEU A 82 0.86 -16.80 -4.78
CA LEU A 82 0.12 -16.40 -3.59
C LEU A 82 1.05 -16.19 -2.39
N VAL A 83 2.07 -17.02 -2.23
CA VAL A 83 3.11 -16.84 -1.19
C VAL A 83 3.86 -15.53 -1.41
N CYS A 84 4.34 -15.25 -2.63
CA CYS A 84 5.01 -14.00 -2.96
C CYS A 84 4.12 -12.77 -2.70
N PHE A 85 2.84 -12.85 -3.07
CA PHE A 85 1.88 -11.79 -2.82
C PHE A 85 1.69 -11.52 -1.32
N LEU A 86 1.55 -12.57 -0.50
CA LEU A 86 1.43 -12.43 0.95
C LEU A 86 2.68 -11.80 1.58
N VAL A 87 3.87 -12.16 1.12
CA VAL A 87 5.14 -11.55 1.61
C VAL A 87 5.17 -10.05 1.30
N LEU A 88 4.85 -9.66 0.07
CA LEU A 88 4.78 -8.25 -0.33
C LEU A 88 3.74 -7.47 0.48
N ALA A 89 2.54 -8.05 0.65
CA ALA A 89 1.48 -7.47 1.45
C ALA A 89 1.93 -7.27 2.92
N GLY A 90 2.58 -8.28 3.52
CA GLY A 90 3.11 -8.22 4.87
C GLY A 90 4.15 -7.12 5.06
N LEU A 91 5.10 -6.98 4.13
CA LEU A 91 6.12 -5.92 4.17
C LEU A 91 5.49 -4.52 4.10
N ILE A 92 4.46 -4.35 3.27
CA ILE A 92 3.78 -3.07 3.09
C ILE A 92 2.95 -2.70 4.32
N VAL A 93 2.23 -3.68 4.90
CA VAL A 93 1.50 -3.49 6.17
C VAL A 93 2.47 -3.15 7.30
N ALA A 94 3.62 -3.80 7.38
CA ALA A 94 4.63 -3.50 8.40
C ALA A 94 5.14 -2.04 8.29
N LYS A 95 5.41 -1.55 7.08
CA LYS A 95 5.80 -0.14 6.84
C LYS A 95 4.68 0.83 7.24
N MET A 96 3.44 0.53 6.87
CA MET A 96 2.26 1.33 7.25
C MET A 96 2.11 1.43 8.77
N LEU A 97 2.26 0.29 9.48
CA LEU A 97 2.17 0.24 10.94
C LEU A 97 3.30 1.03 11.61
N LYS A 98 4.53 1.02 11.05
CA LYS A 98 5.63 1.85 11.55
C LYS A 98 5.29 3.35 11.47
N VAL A 99 4.79 3.82 10.33
CA VAL A 99 4.37 5.23 10.17
C VAL A 99 3.24 5.57 11.15
N LYS A 100 2.21 4.72 11.27
CA LYS A 100 1.08 4.93 12.19
C LYS A 100 1.52 4.93 13.66
N LYS A 101 2.47 4.06 14.06
CA LYS A 101 3.05 4.04 15.40
C LYS A 101 3.87 5.30 15.68
N ALA A 102 4.73 5.70 14.75
CA ALA A 102 5.52 6.94 14.87
C ALA A 102 4.60 8.16 15.03
N LEU A 103 3.56 8.27 14.22
CA LEU A 103 2.59 9.36 14.30
C LEU A 103 1.85 9.41 15.64
N ARG A 104 1.46 8.25 16.17
CA ARG A 104 0.83 8.14 17.50
C ARG A 104 1.79 8.52 18.63
N HIS A 105 3.06 8.18 18.49
CA HIS A 105 4.09 8.53 19.47
C HIS A 105 4.34 10.04 19.48
N THR A 106 4.51 10.66 18.31
CA THR A 106 4.67 12.11 18.17
C THR A 106 3.45 12.87 18.70
N ALA A 107 2.23 12.39 18.41
CA ALA A 107 1.01 12.99 18.95
C ALA A 107 0.94 12.89 20.49
N MET A 108 1.42 11.78 21.07
CA MET A 108 1.47 11.61 22.53
C MET A 108 2.50 12.54 23.17
N GLN A 109 3.68 12.69 22.57
CA GLN A 109 4.73 13.60 23.04
C GLN A 109 4.26 15.07 23.06
N HIS A 110 3.43 15.46 22.09
CA HIS A 110 2.93 16.84 21.97
C HIS A 110 1.54 17.04 22.58
N ARG A 111 1.01 16.04 23.33
CA ARG A 111 -0.35 16.04 23.92
C ARG A 111 -1.47 16.38 22.90
N LEU A 112 -1.31 15.96 21.65
CA LEU A 112 -2.27 16.18 20.59
C LEU A 112 -3.25 15.00 20.49
N ASN A 113 -4.47 15.27 20.00
CA ASN A 113 -5.46 14.23 19.78
C ASN A 113 -4.99 13.27 18.67
N LYS A 114 -4.60 12.05 19.05
CA LYS A 114 -4.04 11.01 18.18
C LYS A 114 -4.89 10.77 16.94
N LYS A 115 -6.22 10.73 17.07
CA LYS A 115 -7.13 10.49 15.93
C LYS A 115 -7.14 11.67 14.96
N ALA A 116 -7.13 12.89 15.49
CA ALA A 116 -7.13 14.10 14.68
C ALA A 116 -5.80 14.26 13.92
N VAL A 117 -4.66 14.03 14.56
CA VAL A 117 -3.32 14.09 13.92
C VAL A 117 -3.20 13.05 12.80
N VAL A 118 -3.67 11.82 13.01
CA VAL A 118 -3.67 10.78 11.95
C VAL A 118 -4.55 11.17 10.77
N LYS A 119 -5.73 11.74 11.03
CA LYS A 119 -6.66 12.18 9.98
C LYS A 119 -6.11 13.36 9.19
N GLU A 120 -5.49 14.31 9.87
CA GLU A 120 -4.89 15.48 9.25
C GLU A 120 -3.67 15.09 8.42
N PHE A 121 -2.80 14.23 8.97
CA PHE A 121 -1.65 13.68 8.24
C PHE A 121 -2.09 12.85 7.03
N HIS A 122 -3.17 12.06 7.15
CA HIS A 122 -3.78 11.33 6.03
C HIS A 122 -4.18 12.29 4.90
N ASN A 123 -4.89 13.36 5.23
CA ASN A 123 -5.34 14.33 4.23
C ASN A 123 -4.15 15.06 3.59
N PHE A 124 -3.15 15.43 4.38
CA PHE A 124 -1.91 16.04 3.90
C PHE A 124 -1.18 15.13 2.90
N VAL A 125 -0.87 13.88 3.27
CA VAL A 125 -0.13 12.98 2.37
C VAL A 125 -0.94 12.57 1.14
N LYS A 126 -2.28 12.47 1.27
CA LYS A 126 -3.16 12.21 0.13
C LYS A 126 -3.15 13.37 -0.86
N ALA A 127 -3.11 14.62 -0.38
CA ALA A 127 -3.04 15.81 -1.21
C ALA A 127 -1.65 16.03 -1.82
N SER A 128 -0.56 15.71 -1.10
CA SER A 128 0.81 16.00 -1.55
C SER A 128 1.47 14.88 -2.36
N ILE A 129 1.32 13.62 -1.95
CA ILE A 129 2.06 12.48 -2.54
C ILE A 129 1.17 11.64 -3.46
N GLY A 130 -0.14 11.61 -3.20
CA GLY A 130 -1.04 10.67 -3.85
C GLY A 130 -0.82 9.23 -3.37
N GLY A 131 -1.89 8.46 -3.22
CA GLY A 131 -1.83 7.09 -2.72
C GLY A 131 -3.09 6.67 -1.95
N PRO A 132 -3.14 5.45 -1.41
CA PRO A 132 -4.32 4.92 -0.70
C PRO A 132 -4.63 5.63 0.63
N GLY A 133 -3.75 6.55 1.06
CA GLY A 133 -3.83 7.20 2.37
C GLY A 133 -3.50 6.25 3.53
N LEU A 134 -3.47 6.79 4.75
CA LEU A 134 -3.40 6.02 5.99
C LEU A 134 -4.82 5.83 6.55
N LYS A 135 -5.49 4.71 6.29
CA LYS A 135 -6.73 4.35 7.01
C LYS A 135 -6.40 3.74 8.39
#